data_AF-A0A2S6WYP0-F1
#
_entry.id   AF-A0A2S6WYP0-F1
#
_cell.length_a   1.000
_cell.length_b   1.000
_cell.length_c   1.000
_cell.angle_alpha   90.00
_cell.angle_beta   90.00
_cell.angle_gamma   90.00
#
_symmetry.space_group_name_H-M   'P 1'
#
loop_
_entity.id
_entity.type
_entity.pdbx_description
1 polymer ?
#
loop_
_entity_poly.entity_id
_entity_poly.type
_entity_poly.pdbx_seq_one_letter_code
_entity_poly.pdbx_strand_id
1 'polypeptide(L)'
;MDFSDGHIYVEFNGTDNAAQDMILQTQNIAKVLDQLEEHLKPFIASWEGDDQQVYVEKQAKWNQAVDNMRQLLQSHSGLLERIGDDYRANQRNLTASWESVRIGR
;
A
#
# COMPACT_ATOMS: atom_id res chain seq x y z
N MET A 1 11.45 -14.39 -29.38
CA MET A 1 10.72 -13.25 -28.78
C MET A 1 10.52 -13.62 -27.33
N ASP A 2 11.05 -12.80 -26.42
CA ASP A 2 10.81 -12.97 -24.99
C ASP A 2 9.49 -12.29 -24.63
N PHE A 3 8.53 -13.06 -24.15
CA PHE A 3 7.20 -12.56 -23.77
C PHE A 3 7.15 -12.14 -22.29
N SER A 4 8.21 -12.39 -21.53
CA SER A 4 8.28 -12.08 -20.09
C SER A 4 8.09 -10.58 -19.80
N ASP A 5 8.55 -9.71 -20.70
CA ASP A 5 8.41 -8.24 -20.57
C ASP A 5 6.94 -7.80 -20.50
N GLY A 6 6.13 -8.28 -21.46
CA GLY A 6 4.70 -7.95 -21.50
C GLY A 6 3.92 -8.48 -20.30
N HIS A 7 4.26 -9.68 -19.81
CA HIS A 7 3.65 -10.25 -18.61
C HIS A 7 4.00 -9.46 -17.35
N ILE A 8 5.29 -9.17 -17.14
CA ILE A 8 5.78 -8.39 -16.01
C ILE A 8 5.13 -6.98 -16.00
N TYR A 9 5.04 -6.31 -17.16
CA TYR A 9 4.40 -4.99 -17.26
C TYR A 9 2.90 -5.01 -16.89
N VAL A 10 2.16 -6.02 -17.35
CA VAL A 10 0.73 -6.17 -17.00
C VAL A 10 0.56 -6.44 -15.50
N GLU A 11 1.41 -7.28 -14.92
CA GLU A 11 1.42 -7.57 -13.47
C GLU A 11 1.70 -6.31 -12.63
N PHE A 12 2.63 -5.45 -13.05
CA PHE A 12 2.88 -4.17 -12.38
C PHE A 12 1.67 -3.25 -12.39
N ASN A 13 1.00 -3.09 -13.54
CA ASN A 13 -0.20 -2.25 -13.62
C ASN A 13 -1.34 -2.80 -12.75
N GLY A 14 -1.53 -4.13 -12.72
CA GLY A 14 -2.51 -4.75 -11.83
C GLY A 14 -2.20 -4.54 -10.35
N THR A 15 -0.92 -4.59 -10.00
CA THR A 15 -0.46 -4.41 -8.62
C THR A 15 -0.57 -2.96 -8.16
N ASP A 16 -0.28 -1.98 -9.02
CA ASP A 16 -0.43 -0.55 -8.71
C ASP A 16 -1.89 -0.17 -8.44
N ASN A 17 -2.82 -0.65 -9.28
CA ASN A 17 -4.25 -0.45 -9.06
C ASN A 17 -4.71 -1.04 -7.71
N ALA A 18 -4.28 -2.27 -7.40
CA ALA A 18 -4.60 -2.91 -6.13
C ALA A 18 -4.03 -2.14 -4.93
N ALA A 19 -2.81 -1.60 -5.04
CA ALA A 19 -2.20 -0.80 -3.99
C ALA A 19 -2.96 0.52 -3.76
N GLN A 20 -3.37 1.22 -4.82
CA GLN A 20 -4.19 2.42 -4.74
C GLN A 20 -5.56 2.13 -4.10
N ASP A 21 -6.21 1.04 -4.49
CA ASP A 21 -7.47 0.60 -3.89
C ASP A 21 -7.32 0.31 -2.39
N MET A 22 -6.23 -0.36 -1.99
CA MET A 22 -5.95 -0.62 -0.58
C MET A 22 -5.68 0.66 0.22
N ILE A 23 -5.02 1.65 -0.36
CA ILE A 23 -4.83 2.97 0.27
C ILE A 23 -6.19 3.64 0.51
N LEU A 24 -7.06 3.66 -0.50
CA LEU A 24 -8.40 4.23 -0.40
C LEU A 24 -9.24 3.50 0.66
N GLN A 25 -9.21 2.17 0.68
CA GLN A 25 -9.91 1.37 1.69
C GLN A 25 -9.37 1.64 3.10
N THR A 26 -8.05 1.73 3.28
CA THR A 26 -7.43 2.06 4.58
C THR A 26 -7.85 3.44 5.06
N GLN A 27 -7.94 4.43 4.17
CA GLN A 27 -8.46 5.76 4.50
C GLN A 27 -9.94 5.72 4.90
N ASN A 28 -10.76 4.92 4.22
CA ASN A 28 -12.17 4.75 4.56
C ASN A 28 -12.35 4.07 5.93
N ILE A 29 -11.56 3.04 6.23
CA ILE A 29 -11.56 2.39 7.56
C ILE A 29 -11.22 3.40 8.65
N ALA A 30 -10.18 4.22 8.44
CA ALA A 30 -9.81 5.26 9.40
C ALA A 30 -10.97 6.24 9.66
N LYS A 31 -11.64 6.72 8.61
CA LYS A 31 -12.80 7.61 8.76
C LYS A 31 -13.95 6.98 9.54
N VAL A 32 -14.22 5.69 9.31
CA VAL A 32 -15.27 4.97 10.06
C VAL A 32 -14.91 4.87 11.53
N LEU A 33 -13.64 4.63 11.88
CA LEU A 33 -13.18 4.62 13.27
C LEU A 33 -13.29 6.00 13.92
N ASP A 34 -12.91 7.07 13.21
CA ASP A 34 -13.04 8.44 13.71
C ASP A 34 -14.51 8.80 13.99
N GLN A 35 -15.41 8.44 13.06
CA GLN A 35 -16.85 8.64 13.23
C GLN A 35 -17.42 7.83 14.41
N LEU A 36 -16.97 6.58 14.56
CA LEU A 36 -17.35 5.73 15.68
C LEU A 36 -16.91 6.35 17.01
N GLU A 37 -15.68 6.86 17.09
CA GLU A 37 -15.18 7.57 18.26
C GLU A 37 -16.02 8.80 18.58
N GLU A 38 -16.28 9.66 17.59
CA GLU A 38 -17.08 10.87 17.78
C GLU A 38 -18.49 10.55 18.30
N HIS A 39 -19.14 9.54 17.72
CA HIS A 39 -20.47 9.09 18.13
C HIS A 39 -20.48 8.50 19.54
N LEU A 40 -19.44 7.76 19.93
CA LEU A 40 -19.38 7.10 21.23
C LEU A 40 -18.91 8.02 22.35
N LYS A 41 -18.12 9.06 22.04
CA LYS A 41 -17.58 10.03 23.00
C LYS A 41 -18.59 10.54 24.05
N PRO A 42 -19.81 10.97 23.71
CA PRO A 42 -20.79 11.41 24.71
C PRO A 42 -21.34 10.27 25.58
N PHE A 43 -21.38 9.03 25.08
CA PHE A 43 -21.89 7.87 25.81
C PHE A 43 -20.83 7.25 26.72
N ILE A 44 -19.56 7.30 26.33
CA ILE A 44 -18.44 6.81 27.16
C ILE A 44 -18.39 7.51 28.51
N ALA A 45 -18.76 8.79 28.59
CA ALA A 45 -18.85 9.52 29.85
C ALA A 45 -19.92 8.95 30.81
N SER A 46 -20.88 8.18 30.29
CA SER A 46 -21.92 7.50 31.07
C SER A 46 -21.59 6.03 31.38
N TRP A 47 -20.53 5.48 30.78
CA TRP A 47 -20.08 4.12 31.05
C TRP A 47 -19.24 4.13 32.34
N GLU A 48 -19.75 3.50 33.40
CA GLU A 48 -18.99 3.30 34.64
C GLU A 48 -18.18 2.00 34.60
N GLY A 49 -16.93 2.03 35.11
CA GLY A 49 -16.16 0.81 35.40
C GLY A 49 -15.50 0.14 34.19
N ASP A 50 -15.60 -1.19 34.12
CA ASP A 50 -14.83 -2.06 33.23
C ASP A 50 -15.13 -1.84 31.74
N ASP A 51 -16.36 -1.42 31.39
CA ASP A 51 -16.80 -1.23 30.00
C ASP A 51 -16.06 -0.06 29.32
N GLN A 52 -15.80 1.02 30.06
CA GLN A 52 -14.99 2.14 29.58
C GLN A 52 -13.57 1.69 29.27
N GLN A 53 -12.98 0.89 30.15
CA GLN A 53 -11.61 0.39 29.99
C GLN A 53 -11.50 -0.55 28.77
N VAL A 54 -12.46 -1.45 28.59
CA VAL A 54 -12.52 -2.35 27.44
C VAL A 54 -12.60 -1.55 26.15
N TYR A 55 -13.44 -0.52 26.08
CA TYR A 55 -13.55 0.32 24.89
C TYR A 55 -12.24 1.01 24.54
N VAL A 56 -11.59 1.67 25.51
CA VAL A 56 -10.30 2.35 25.29
C VAL A 56 -9.26 1.36 24.77
N GLU A 57 -9.25 0.14 25.29
CA GLU A 57 -8.35 -0.92 24.84
C GLU A 57 -8.62 -1.36 23.39
N LYS A 58 -9.90 -1.44 22.99
CA LYS A 58 -10.30 -1.77 21.62
C LYS A 58 -9.97 -0.63 20.65
N GLN A 59 -10.26 0.61 21.03
CA GLN A 59 -9.94 1.80 20.26
C GLN A 59 -8.44 1.86 19.96
N ALA A 60 -7.59 1.66 20.97
CA ALA A 60 -6.14 1.61 20.79
C ALA A 60 -5.71 0.53 19.79
N LYS A 61 -6.28 -0.68 19.89
CA LYS A 61 -5.99 -1.79 18.97
C LYS A 61 -6.43 -1.50 17.54
N TRP A 62 -7.59 -0.88 17.34
CA TRP A 62 -8.08 -0.50 16.01
C TRP A 62 -7.21 0.60 15.38
N ASN A 63 -6.87 1.63 16.14
CA ASN A 63 -6.00 2.71 15.66
C ASN A 63 -4.62 2.16 15.27
N GLN A 64 -4.03 1.31 16.11
CA GLN A 64 -2.77 0.64 15.79
C GLN A 64 -2.85 -0.22 14.53
N ALA A 65 -3.96 -0.94 14.32
CA ALA A 65 -4.14 -1.76 13.13
C ALA A 65 -4.20 -0.89 11.85
N VAL A 66 -4.87 0.26 11.89
CA VAL A 66 -4.89 1.21 10.77
C VAL A 66 -3.52 1.77 10.46
N ASP A 67 -2.76 2.15 11.48
CA ASP A 67 -1.41 2.68 11.28
C ASP A 67 -0.46 1.61 10.72
N ASN A 68 -0.58 0.36 11.16
CA ASN A 68 0.17 -0.75 10.60
C ASN A 68 -0.18 -0.97 9.11
N MET A 69 -1.46 -0.89 8.73
CA MET A 69 -1.88 -0.99 7.33
C MET A 69 -1.29 0.14 6.48
N ARG A 70 -1.29 1.38 7.00
CA ARG A 70 -0.68 2.53 6.31
C ARG A 70 0.82 2.34 6.08
N GLN A 71 1.55 1.89 7.10
CA GLN A 71 3.00 1.64 7.01
C GLN A 71 3.32 0.53 6.01
N LEU A 72 2.57 -0.57 6.04
CA LEU A 72 2.75 -1.68 5.11
C LEU A 72 2.54 -1.23 3.65
N LEU A 73 1.47 -0.47 3.39
CA LEU A 73 1.16 0.04 2.06
C LEU A 73 2.21 1.03 1.56
N GLN A 74 2.70 1.93 2.42
CA GLN A 74 3.80 2.83 2.06
C GLN A 74 5.08 2.07 1.73
N SER A 75 5.42 1.05 2.53
CA SER A 75 6.60 0.21 2.27
C SER A 75 6.48 -0.55 0.96
N HIS A 76 5.30 -1.09 0.64
CA HIS A 76 5.06 -1.84 -0.59
C HIS A 76 5.08 -0.93 -1.83
N SER A 77 4.47 0.25 -1.76
CA SER A 77 4.51 1.24 -2.84
C SER A 77 5.94 1.62 -3.18
N GLY A 78 6.78 1.94 -2.19
CA GLY A 78 8.19 2.27 -2.43
C GLY A 78 9.02 1.10 -2.98
N LEU A 79 8.68 -0.14 -2.64
CA LEU A 79 9.31 -1.32 -3.24
C LEU A 79 8.93 -1.48 -4.71
N LEU A 80 7.65 -1.34 -5.06
CA LEU A 80 7.16 -1.47 -6.44
C LEU A 80 7.75 -0.40 -7.35
N GLU A 81 7.82 0.85 -6.88
CA GLU A 81 8.49 1.94 -7.60
C GLU A 81 9.95 1.61 -7.91
N ARG A 82 10.69 1.12 -6.90
CA ARG A 82 12.09 0.73 -7.07
C ARG A 82 12.25 -0.39 -8.10
N ILE A 83 11.42 -1.43 -8.03
CA ILE A 83 11.49 -2.53 -9.00
C ILE A 83 11.19 -2.02 -10.41
N GLY A 84 10.23 -1.12 -10.57
CA GLY A 84 9.93 -0.48 -11.86
C GLY A 84 11.09 0.36 -12.41
N ASP A 85 11.80 1.09 -11.54
CA ASP A 85 12.99 1.85 -11.91
C ASP A 85 14.16 0.94 -12.33
N ASP A 86 14.45 -0.09 -11.54
CA ASP A 86 15.48 -1.08 -11.83
C ASP A 86 15.20 -1.79 -13.16
N TYR A 87 13.93 -2.11 -13.43
CA TYR A 87 13.50 -2.71 -14.69
C TYR A 87 13.75 -1.79 -15.89
N ARG A 88 13.32 -0.53 -15.81
CA ARG A 88 13.52 0.47 -16.88
C ARG A 88 15.01 0.72 -17.12
N ALA A 89 15.82 0.74 -16.08
CA ALA A 89 17.26 0.86 -16.19
C ALA A 89 17.88 -0.34 -16.93
N ASN A 90 17.48 -1.57 -16.58
CA ASN A 90 17.94 -2.79 -17.24
C ASN A 90 17.56 -2.82 -18.73
N GLN A 91 16.31 -2.45 -19.07
CA GLN A 91 15.87 -2.36 -20.47
C GLN A 91 16.69 -1.37 -21.31
N ARG A 92 17.00 -0.20 -20.75
CA ARG A 92 17.89 0.78 -21.40
C ARG A 92 19.28 0.21 -21.63
N ASN A 93 19.84 -0.48 -20.64
CA ASN A 93 21.16 -1.11 -20.74
C ASN A 93 21.19 -2.23 -21.80
N LEU A 94 20.16 -3.08 -21.83
CA LEU A 94 20.03 -4.14 -22.83
C LEU A 94 19.91 -3.55 -24.23
N THR A 95 19.08 -2.52 -24.41
CA THR A 95 18.89 -1.84 -25.71
C THR A 95 20.21 -1.24 -26.19
N ALA A 96 20.93 -0.51 -25.33
CA ALA A 96 22.24 0.07 -25.65
C ALA A 96 23.28 -1.01 -26.00
N SER A 97 23.24 -2.16 -25.31
CA SER A 97 24.11 -3.31 -25.62
C SER A 97 23.81 -3.87 -27.00
N TRP A 98 22.54 -4.08 -27.37
CA TRP A 98 22.15 -4.57 -28.70
C TRP A 98 22.46 -3.58 -29.83
N GLU A 99 22.35 -2.27 -29.59
CA GLU A 99 22.80 -1.24 -30.53
C GLU A 99 24.30 -1.33 -30.81
N SER A 100 25.10 -1.60 -29.78
CA SER A 100 26.55 -1.77 -29.93
C SER A 100 26.94 -3.06 -30.68
N VAL A 101 26.13 -4.12 -30.56
CA VAL A 101 26.38 -5.45 -31.15
C VAL A 101 26.05 -5.48 -32.66
N ARG A 102 25.33 -4.51 -33.21
CA ARG A 102 24.92 -4.51 -34.64
C ARG A 102 25.91 -3.85 -35.61
N ILE A 103 27.15 -3.56 -35.18
CA ILE A 103 28.20 -2.99 -36.04
C ILE A 103 29.38 -3.96 -36.12
N GLY A 104 29.19 -5.03 -36.87
CA GLY A 104 30.24 -5.95 -37.32
C GLY A 104 29.84 -6.49 -38.68
N ARG A 105 30.70 -6.25 -39.69
CA ARG A 105 30.50 -6.52 -41.12
C ARG A 105 30.01 -7.92 -41.47
#